data_AF-A0A3C0A9B1-F1
#
_entry.id   AF-A0A3C0A9B1-F1
#
_cell.length_a   1.000
_cell.length_b   1.000
_cell.length_c   1.000
_cell.angle_alpha   90.00
_cell.angle_beta   90.00
_cell.angle_gamma   90.00
#
_symmetry.space_group_name_H-M   'P 1'
#
loop_
_entity.id
_entity.type
_entity.pdbx_description
1 polymer ?
#
loop_
_entity_poly.entity_id
_entity_poly.type
_entity_poly.pdbx_seq_one_letter_code
_entity_poly.pdbx_strand_id
1 'polypeptide(L)' 'MPSRSFDIIFADPPYDFTLQQLEQMITESFKNGLVAIEGVFILEHSKHTDVSGFDRFSESRRYGGSVFSFFQ' A
#
# COMPACT_ATOMS: atom_id res chain seq x y z
N MET A 1 -19.31 16.03 7.01
CA MET A 1 -18.59 16.04 5.72
C MET A 1 -18.68 14.63 5.15
N PRO A 2 -19.02 14.41 3.87
CA PRO A 2 -18.92 13.07 3.30
C PRO A 2 -17.45 12.61 3.37
N SER A 3 -17.23 11.38 3.84
CA SER A 3 -15.92 10.72 3.76
C SER A 3 -15.56 10.58 2.28
N ARG A 4 -14.42 11.15 1.87
CA ARG A 4 -13.92 10.97 0.50
C ARG A 4 -13.21 9.63 0.42
N SER A 5 -13.58 8.82 -0.56
CA SER A 5 -12.86 7.62 -0.98
C SER A 5 -12.16 7.89 -2.31
N PHE A 6 -11.07 7.17 -2.56
CA PHE A 6 -10.26 7.27 -3.77
C PHE A 6 -10.16 5.90 -4.43
N ASP A 7 -10.26 5.87 -5.75
CA ASP A 7 -10.08 4.63 -6.53
C ASP A 7 -8.61 4.19 -6.54
N ILE A 8 -7.68 5.14 -6.37
CA ILE A 8 -6.24 4.88 -6.33
C ILE A 8 -5.62 5.70 -5.20
N ILE A 9 -4.87 5.02 -4.33
CA ILE A 9 -3.92 5.64 -3.40
C ILE A 9 -2.53 5.14 -3.75
N PHE A 10 -1.58 6.05 -3.91
CA PHE A 10 -0.17 5.73 -4.13
C PHE A 10 0.66 6.27 -2.96
N ALA A 11 1.60 5.47 -2.46
CA ALA A 11 2.50 5.85 -1.37
C ALA A 11 3.94 5.45 -1.69
N ASP A 12 4.84 6.43 -1.57
CA ASP A 12 6.30 6.26 -1.57
C ASP A 12 6.83 6.75 -0.21
N PRO A 13 6.73 5.91 0.84
CA PRO A 13 7.17 6.29 2.17
C PRO A 13 8.70 6.29 2.29
N PRO A 14 9.26 7.07 3.23
CA PRO A 14 10.69 7.05 3.55
C PRO A 14 11.25 5.64 3.82
N TYR A 15 12.52 5.41 3.46
CA TYR A 15 13.19 4.11 3.59
C TYR A 15 13.31 3.57 5.04
N ASP A 16 13.19 4.43 6.05
CA ASP A 16 13.28 4.07 7.46
C ASP A 16 11.94 3.55 8.05
N PHE A 17 10.89 3.46 7.23
CA PHE A 17 9.63 2.86 7.65
C PHE A 17 9.80 1.37 7.95
N THR A 18 9.37 0.96 9.14
CA THR A 18 9.31 -0.44 9.54
C THR A 18 8.17 -1.17 8.82
N LEU A 19 8.26 -2.50 8.70
CA LEU A 19 7.19 -3.32 8.15
C LEU A 19 5.85 -3.08 8.87
N GLN A 20 5.88 -2.93 10.19
CA GLN A 20 4.69 -2.66 10.98
C GLN A 20 4.04 -1.31 10.64
N GLN A 21 4.83 -0.26 10.39
CA GLN A 21 4.32 1.04 9.99
C GLN A 21 3.71 1.00 8.58
N LEU A 22 4.34 0.28 7.66
CA LEU A 22 3.83 0.09 6.30
C LEU A 22 2.49 -0.65 6.32
N GLU A 23 2.43 -1.77 7.04
CA GLU A 23 1.21 -2.57 7.20
C GLU A 23 0.10 -1.73 7.83
N GLN A 24 0.38 -1.05 8.94
CA GLN A 24 -0.60 -0.19 9.62
C GLN A 24 -1.13 0.92 8.69
N MET A 25 -0.29 1.56 7.90
CA MET A 25 -0.70 2.59 6.94
C MET A 25 -1.67 2.03 5.90
N ILE A 26 -1.37 0.87 5.33
CA ILE A 26 -2.22 0.21 4.33
C ILE A 26 -3.55 -0.19 4.98
N THR A 27 -3.50 -0.92 6.11
CA THR A 27 -4.69 -1.39 6.82
C THR A 27 -5.61 -0.23 7.23
N GLU A 28 -5.07 0.85 7.79
CA GLU A 28 -5.86 2.00 8.20
C GLU A 28 -6.42 2.77 6.98
N SER A 29 -5.76 2.73 5.82
CA SER A 29 -6.31 3.33 4.60
C SER A 29 -7.59 2.61 4.13
N PHE A 30 -7.61 1.28 4.18
CA PHE A 30 -8.82 0.51 3.86
C PHE A 30 -9.88 0.62 4.95
N LYS A 31 -9.49 0.50 6.23
CA LYS A 31 -10.41 0.52 7.38
C LYS A 31 -11.14 1.85 7.53
N ASN A 32 -10.49 2.96 7.23
CA ASN A 32 -11.11 4.30 7.28
C ASN A 32 -11.87 4.66 5.99
N GLY A 33 -12.00 3.72 5.03
CA GLY A 33 -12.72 3.94 3.78
C GLY A 33 -12.05 4.97 2.87
N LEU A 34 -10.74 5.19 3.00
CA LEU A 34 -9.99 6.08 2.11
C LEU A 34 -9.81 5.42 0.74
N VAL A 35 -9.58 4.11 0.70
CA VAL A 35 -9.60 3.34 -0.54
C VAL A 35 -11.04 2.91 -0.83
N ALA A 36 -11.54 3.16 -2.03
CA ALA A 36 -12.85 2.69 -2.47
C ALA A 36 -12.93 1.14 -2.44
N ILE A 37 -14.14 0.57 -2.45
CA ILE A 37 -14.36 -0.89 -2.38
C ILE A 37 -13.61 -1.64 -3.50
N GLU A 38 -13.61 -1.08 -4.71
CA GLU A 38 -12.90 -1.61 -5.88
C GLU A 38 -11.60 -0.82 -6.16
N GLY A 39 -11.15 -0.03 -5.19
CA GLY A 39 -9.96 0.79 -5.30
C GLY A 39 -8.69 -0.01 -5.05
N VAL A 40 -7.55 0.61 -5.34
CA VAL A 40 -6.23 0.01 -5.16
C VAL A 40 -5.32 0.91 -4.36
N PHE A 41 -4.59 0.32 -3.41
CA PHE A 41 -3.45 0.96 -2.77
C PHE A 41 -2.17 0.46 -3.44
N ILE A 42 -1.28 1.37 -3.81
CA ILE A 42 0.00 1.06 -4.46
C ILE A 42 1.12 1.57 -3.55
N LEU A 43 1.98 0.66 -3.10
CA LEU A 43 3.17 0.98 -2.31
C LEU A 43 4.42 0.86 -3.16
N GLU A 44 5.19 1.94 -3.28
CA GLU A 44 6.60 1.86 -3.71
C GLU A 44 7.49 1.50 -2.52
N HIS A 45 8.39 0.54 -2.71
CA HIS A 45 9.38 0.15 -1.71
C HIS A 45 10.63 -0.47 -2.36
N SER A 46 11.68 -0.64 -1.56
CA SER A 46 12.88 -1.34 -2.01
C SER A 46 12.64 -2.84 -2.19
N LYS A 47 13.43 -3.48 -3.05
CA LYS A 47 13.43 -4.96 -3.21
C LYS A 47 13.74 -5.77 -1.95
N HIS A 48 14.23 -5.13 -0.88
CA HIS A 48 14.58 -5.76 0.40
C HIS A 48 13.42 -5.76 1.40
N THR A 49 12.35 -5.01 1.11
CA THR A 49 11.14 -4.97 1.90
C THR A 49 10.16 -6.00 1.35
N ASP A 50 9.85 -7.04 2.12
CA ASP A 50 8.85 -8.04 1.75
C ASP A 50 7.51 -7.69 2.40
N VAL A 51 6.50 -7.43 1.57
CA VAL A 51 5.13 -7.06 1.97
C VAL A 51 4.10 -8.09 1.51
N SER A 52 4.55 -9.23 0.96
CA SER A 52 3.67 -10.26 0.39
C SER A 52 2.76 -10.92 1.43
N GLY A 53 3.11 -10.82 2.72
CA GLY A 53 2.31 -11.33 3.84
C GLY A 53 1.28 -10.35 4.40
N PHE A 54 1.21 -9.11 3.89
CA PHE A 54 0.25 -8.12 4.39
C PHE A 54 -1.16 -8.45 3.88
N ASP A 55 -2.17 -8.03 4.66
CA ASP A 55 -3.57 -8.15 4.24
C ASP A 55 -3.82 -7.41 2.92
N ARG A 56 -4.75 -7.93 2.12
CA ARG A 56 -5.11 -7.40 0.78
C ARG A 56 -4.01 -7.40 -0.28
N PHE A 57 -2.85 -8.00 -0.01
CA PHE A 57 -1.79 -8.10 -1.02
C PHE A 57 -2.29 -8.86 -2.27
N SER A 58 -2.12 -8.26 -3.44
CA SER A 58 -2.57 -8.81 -4.73
C SER A 58 -1.37 -9.20 -5.61
N GLU A 59 -0.50 -8.24 -5.93
CA GLU A 59 0.70 -8.49 -6.74
C GLU A 59 1.82 -7.48 -6.46
N SER A 60 3.04 -7.79 -6.91
CA SER A 60 4.17 -6.86 -6.95
C SER A 60 4.80 -6.82 -8.33
N ARG A 61 5.22 -5.63 -8.77
CA ARG A 61 5.96 -5.40 -10.01
C ARG A 61 7.32 -4.80 -9.68
N ARG A 62 8.39 -5.38 -10.21
CA ARG A 62 9.78 -4.97 -9.95
C ARG A 62 10.38 -4.24 -11.14
N TYR A 63 11.00 -3.08 -10.88
CA TYR A 63 11.71 -2.28 -11.87
C TYR A 63 13.08 -1.87 -11.29
N GLY A 64 14.11 -2.67 -11.58
CA GLY A 64 15.45 -2.46 -11.02
C GLY A 64 15.47 -2.59 -9.49
N GLY A 65 15.74 -1.49 -8.79
CA GLY A 65 15.78 -1.42 -7.32
C GLY A 65 14.43 -1.18 -6.64
N SER A 66 13.45 -0.64 -7.37
CA SER A 66 12.12 -0.33 -6.86
C SER A 66 11.14 -1.49 -7.12
N VAL A 67 10.22 -1.68 -6.18
CA VAL A 67 9.11 -2.61 -6.24
C VAL A 67 7.83 -1.84 -5.96
N PHE A 68 6.80 -2.06 -6.79
CA PHE A 68 5.46 -1.54 -6.59
C PHE A 68 4.56 -2.69 -6.20
N SER A 69 3.98 -2.63 -5.00
CA SER A 69 3.05 -3.65 -4.50
C SER A 69 1.63 -3.10 -4.47
N PHE A 70 0.68 -3.92 -4.92
CA PHE A 70 -0.72 -3.57 -5.12
C PHE A 70 -1.57 -4.28 -4.08
N PHE A 71 -2.47 -3.53 -3.46
CA PHE A 71 -3.41 -4.04 -2.44
C PHE A 71 -4.85 -3.69 -2.82
N GLN A 72 -5.76 -4.66 -2.72
CA GLN A 72 -7.17 -4.55 -3.13
C GLN A 72 -8.08 -5.19 -2.08
#